data_AF-A0A819F9S6-F1
#
_entry.id   AF-A0A819F9S6-F1
#
_cell.length_a   1.000
_cell.length_b   1.000
_cell.length_c   1.000
_cell.angle_alpha   90.00
_cell.angle_beta   90.00
_cell.angle_gamma   90.00
#
_symmetry.space_group_name_H-M   'P 1'
#
loop_
_entity.id
_entity.type
_entity.pdbx_description
1 polymer ?
#
loop_
_entity_poly.entity_id
_entity_poly.type
_entity_poly.pdbx_seq_one_letter_code
_entity_poly.pdbx_strand_id
1 'polypeptide(L)'
;MECGDTSLYRELNKALRSENRKALKIWFPYLKLFDTASDKLPTVKQVVWRDVPLDIGKSLSKNQTVTWCSISSCSSSVSVIESFLEKEKSSTLFLIEAINGKNVAGYTAYENEDEIILRIGTEFHVKYNTLNHPNGSHVVHLVEIDEKNDQTSNEDTSNSGYDIDPSRFNLILCRSRLDAIVLFNCLSAFYLILASIDQILVTSRNARTRQRSTQRLVYTCIIGGTLFWSLFHIHALICSTPQQISPNTYLCYYQPGFHVAFVCSYALIKEPSSLLLMVICGLWAKKNIRSTTRRVGVAVDVSVTKTDGASTENSAASKDRQMVLMLL
;
A
#
# COMPACT_ATOMS: atom_id res chain seq x y z
N MET A 1 9.38 32.59 -10.03
CA MET A 1 10.29 31.48 -9.67
C MET A 1 10.28 30.49 -10.82
N GLU A 2 11.44 30.25 -11.40
CA GLU A 2 11.68 29.63 -12.70
C GLU A 2 11.13 28.19 -12.78
N CYS A 3 10.33 27.92 -13.81
CA CYS A 3 9.93 26.57 -14.22
C CYS A 3 11.10 25.96 -15.00
N GLY A 4 12.07 25.39 -14.29
CA GLY A 4 13.20 24.68 -14.91
C GLY A 4 12.80 23.27 -15.36
N ASP A 5 12.64 23.09 -16.68
CA ASP A 5 12.91 21.92 -17.56
C ASP A 5 12.97 20.49 -17.00
N THR A 6 12.33 20.15 -15.89
CA THR A 6 12.36 18.81 -15.26
C THR A 6 10.93 18.30 -15.07
N SER A 7 10.53 17.25 -15.81
CA SER A 7 9.23 16.63 -15.61
C SER A 7 9.19 15.82 -14.31
N LEU A 8 8.01 15.70 -13.71
CA LEU A 8 7.80 14.89 -12.50
C LEU A 8 8.30 13.45 -12.69
N TYR A 9 8.05 12.86 -13.86
CA TYR A 9 8.57 11.55 -14.25
C TYR A 9 10.10 11.48 -14.17
N ARG A 10 10.80 12.52 -14.65
CA ARG A 10 12.26 12.55 -14.67
C ARG A 10 12.85 12.64 -13.26
N GLU A 11 12.31 13.52 -12.42
CA GLU A 11 12.80 13.68 -11.03
C GLU A 11 12.48 12.46 -10.16
N LEU A 12 11.30 11.87 -10.31
CA LEU A 12 10.96 10.64 -9.61
C LEU A 12 11.89 9.49 -10.00
N ASN A 13 12.10 9.26 -11.30
CA ASN A 13 13.00 8.20 -11.77
C ASN A 13 14.47 8.47 -11.46
N LYS A 14 14.86 9.74 -11.29
CA LYS A 14 16.20 10.10 -10.76
C LYS A 14 16.32 9.73 -9.28
N ALA A 15 15.30 10.03 -8.47
CA ALA A 15 15.28 9.67 -7.05
C ALA A 15 15.25 8.16 -6.84
N LEU A 16 14.46 7.42 -7.63
CA LEU A 16 14.34 5.96 -7.57
C LEU A 16 15.67 5.25 -7.90
N ARG A 17 16.42 5.75 -8.88
CA ARG A 17 17.74 5.23 -9.25
C ARG A 17 18.85 5.62 -8.26
N SER A 18 18.61 6.62 -7.40
CA SER A 18 19.61 7.04 -6.42
C SER A 18 19.69 6.07 -5.24
N GLU A 19 20.89 5.86 -4.71
CA GLU A 19 21.10 5.08 -3.49
C GLU A 19 20.62 5.81 -2.22
N ASN A 20 20.29 7.11 -2.33
CA ASN A 20 19.84 7.92 -1.20
C ASN A 20 18.37 7.65 -0.86
N ARG A 21 18.13 6.64 -0.02
CA ARG A 21 16.77 6.28 0.44
C ARG A 21 16.05 7.38 1.22
N LYS A 22 16.77 8.36 1.81
CA LYS A 22 16.13 9.49 2.49
C LYS A 22 15.47 10.45 1.50
N ALA A 23 16.06 10.64 0.32
CA ALA A 23 15.50 11.48 -0.75
C ALA A 23 14.18 10.91 -1.31
N LEU A 24 13.95 9.60 -1.18
CA LEU A 24 12.72 8.96 -1.67
C LEU A 24 11.49 9.23 -0.76
N LYS A 25 11.68 9.62 0.49
CA LYS A 25 10.58 9.81 1.46
C LYS A 25 9.52 10.80 0.99
N ILE A 26 9.94 11.88 0.31
CA ILE A 26 9.02 12.90 -0.22
C ILE A 26 8.09 12.31 -1.30
N TRP A 27 8.52 11.25 -1.97
CA TRP A 27 7.79 10.59 -3.04
C TRP A 27 6.86 9.49 -2.55
N PHE A 28 6.91 9.07 -1.27
CA PHE A 28 6.09 7.97 -0.76
C PHE A 28 4.57 8.17 -0.96
N PRO A 29 3.98 9.36 -0.73
CA PRO A 29 2.57 9.57 -1.02
C PRO A 29 2.25 9.38 -2.51
N TYR A 30 3.11 9.89 -3.40
CA TYR A 30 2.94 9.74 -4.85
C TYR A 30 3.10 8.28 -5.28
N LEU A 31 4.13 7.59 -4.79
CA LEU A 31 4.36 6.17 -5.08
C LEU A 31 3.19 5.31 -4.60
N LYS A 32 2.65 5.58 -3.41
CA LYS A 32 1.46 4.87 -2.92
C LYS A 32 0.24 5.12 -3.81
N LEU A 33 0.03 6.36 -4.24
CA LEU A 33 -1.06 6.71 -5.16
C LEU A 33 -0.88 6.01 -6.51
N PHE A 34 0.33 6.08 -7.07
CA PHE A 34 0.71 5.46 -8.34
C PHE A 34 0.51 3.94 -8.31
N ASP A 35 0.92 3.29 -7.22
CA ASP A 35 0.76 1.85 -7.01
C ASP A 35 -0.72 1.46 -6.94
N THR A 36 -1.50 2.19 -6.13
CA THR A 36 -2.95 1.99 -5.98
C THR A 36 -3.71 2.24 -7.30
N ALA A 37 -3.26 3.20 -8.11
CA ALA A 37 -3.82 3.47 -9.43
C ALA A 37 -3.46 2.35 -10.41
N SER A 38 -2.21 1.88 -10.40
CA SER A 38 -1.72 0.79 -11.24
C SER A 38 -2.47 -0.52 -11.02
N ASP A 39 -2.90 -0.80 -9.79
CA ASP A 39 -3.73 -1.96 -9.47
C ASP A 39 -5.14 -1.91 -10.09
N LYS A 40 -5.62 -0.72 -10.44
CA LYS A 40 -6.92 -0.52 -11.11
C LYS A 40 -6.83 -0.52 -12.64
N LEU A 41 -5.63 -0.44 -13.20
CA LEU A 41 -5.42 -0.42 -14.64
C LEU A 41 -5.48 -1.84 -15.23
N PRO A 42 -5.93 -1.98 -16.50
CA PRO A 42 -5.87 -3.25 -17.22
C PRO A 42 -4.44 -3.78 -17.26
N THR A 43 -4.29 -5.05 -16.88
CA THR A 43 -3.00 -5.74 -16.94
C THR A 43 -2.89 -6.48 -18.27
N VAL A 44 -1.76 -6.31 -18.96
CA VAL A 44 -1.49 -6.92 -20.27
C VAL A 44 -0.23 -7.78 -20.21
N LYS A 45 -0.32 -8.98 -20.81
CA LYS A 45 0.80 -9.89 -21.00
C LYS A 45 1.21 -9.85 -22.47
N GLN A 46 2.26 -9.13 -22.79
CA GLN A 46 2.72 -8.93 -24.15
C GLN A 46 4.18 -8.48 -24.20
N VAL A 47 4.74 -8.52 -25.41
CA VAL A 47 6.06 -7.95 -25.67
C VAL A 47 5.94 -6.42 -25.72
N VAL A 48 6.80 -5.75 -24.97
CA VAL A 48 6.93 -4.29 -24.97
C VAL A 48 8.38 -3.90 -25.21
N TRP A 49 8.55 -2.68 -25.71
CA TRP A 49 9.82 -2.16 -26.16
C TRP A 49 10.15 -0.88 -25.37
N ARG A 50 11.43 -0.71 -25.04
CA ARG A 50 11.93 0.49 -24.37
C ARG A 50 13.29 0.87 -24.93
N ASP A 51 13.39 2.08 -25.44
CA ASP A 51 14.69 2.69 -25.75
C ASP A 51 15.25 3.45 -24.53
N VAL A 52 16.56 3.35 -24.33
CA VAL A 52 17.31 4.08 -23.32
C VAL A 52 18.54 4.71 -23.98
N PRO A 53 18.69 6.05 -23.94
CA PRO A 53 19.78 6.77 -24.61
C PRO A 53 21.11 6.68 -23.82
N LEU A 54 21.42 5.50 -23.28
CA LEU A 54 22.68 5.17 -22.61
C LEU A 54 23.08 3.74 -22.99
N ASP A 55 24.38 3.51 -23.13
CA ASP A 55 24.97 2.19 -23.28
C ASP A 55 25.08 1.49 -21.91
N ILE A 56 23.99 0.86 -21.48
CA ILE A 56 23.92 0.04 -20.27
C ILE A 56 23.89 -1.46 -20.59
N GLY A 57 23.63 -1.82 -21.85
CA GLY A 57 23.54 -3.22 -22.31
C GLY A 57 24.79 -4.05 -22.03
N LYS A 58 25.99 -3.45 -22.07
CA LYS A 58 27.25 -4.16 -21.77
C LYS A 58 27.34 -4.74 -20.35
N SER A 59 26.59 -4.20 -19.40
CA SER A 59 26.60 -4.65 -18.00
C SER A 59 25.68 -5.85 -17.72
N LEU A 60 24.85 -6.23 -18.69
CA LEU A 60 23.86 -7.29 -18.55
C LEU A 60 24.35 -8.56 -19.23
N SER A 61 24.50 -9.61 -18.44
CA SER A 61 24.93 -10.93 -18.90
C SER A 61 23.74 -11.90 -18.98
N LYS A 62 23.85 -12.90 -19.87
CA LYS A 62 22.82 -13.94 -19.96
C LYS A 62 22.63 -14.62 -18.61
N ASN A 63 21.39 -14.98 -18.32
CA ASN A 63 20.92 -15.61 -17.10
C ASN A 63 20.99 -14.73 -15.83
N GLN A 64 21.30 -13.46 -15.97
CA GLN A 64 21.27 -12.52 -14.85
C GLN A 64 19.84 -12.10 -14.52
N THR A 65 19.53 -12.03 -13.24
CA THR A 65 18.30 -11.42 -12.73
C THR A 65 18.54 -9.94 -12.43
N VAL A 66 17.62 -9.09 -12.86
CA VAL A 66 17.69 -7.64 -12.70
C VAL A 66 16.39 -7.14 -12.09
N THR A 67 16.49 -6.43 -10.97
CA THR A 67 15.36 -5.71 -10.38
C THR A 67 15.23 -4.33 -11.02
N TRP A 68 14.06 -4.05 -11.59
CA TRP A 68 13.79 -2.81 -12.30
C TRP A 68 13.35 -1.71 -11.33
N CYS A 69 14.30 -0.87 -10.93
CA CYS A 69 14.08 0.13 -9.87
C CYS A 69 13.30 1.39 -10.31
N SER A 70 12.99 1.57 -11.59
CA SER A 70 12.34 2.77 -12.13
C SER A 70 10.94 2.51 -12.68
N ILE A 71 10.06 3.51 -12.60
CA ILE A 71 8.79 3.48 -13.35
C ILE A 71 9.17 3.66 -14.82
N SER A 72 8.87 2.68 -15.66
CA SER A 72 9.24 2.73 -17.07
C SER A 72 8.02 2.73 -17.95
N SER A 73 7.95 3.75 -18.78
CA SER A 73 7.01 3.86 -19.89
C SER A 73 7.55 3.04 -21.07
N CYS A 74 6.82 2.05 -21.56
CA CYS A 74 7.21 1.23 -22.69
C CYS A 74 6.17 1.38 -23.79
N SER A 75 6.52 1.05 -25.03
CA SER A 75 5.54 0.98 -26.11
C SER A 75 5.38 -0.45 -26.60
N SER A 76 4.16 -0.82 -26.98
CA SER A 76 3.93 -2.06 -27.72
C SER A 76 4.08 -1.90 -29.23
N SER A 77 4.20 -0.66 -29.71
CA SER A 77 4.33 -0.33 -31.12
C SER A 77 5.78 -0.13 -31.53
N VAL A 78 6.23 -0.90 -32.53
CA VAL A 78 7.59 -0.80 -33.06
C VAL A 78 7.81 0.54 -33.76
N SER A 79 6.83 1.06 -34.49
CA SER A 79 6.95 2.33 -35.22
C SER A 79 7.18 3.53 -34.28
N VAL A 80 6.60 3.47 -33.08
CA VAL A 80 6.82 4.48 -32.04
C VAL A 80 8.30 4.44 -31.59
N ILE A 81 8.83 3.25 -31.37
CA ILE A 81 10.21 3.04 -30.91
C ILE A 81 11.24 3.39 -31.98
N GLU A 82 10.96 3.10 -33.25
CA GLU A 82 11.82 3.53 -34.37
C GLU A 82 12.06 5.04 -34.34
N SER A 83 11.02 5.84 -34.07
CA SER A 83 11.14 7.30 -33.96
C SER A 83 11.99 7.79 -32.77
N PHE A 84 12.17 6.95 -31.74
CA PHE A 84 13.06 7.22 -30.61
C PHE A 84 14.51 6.81 -30.92
N LEU A 85 14.72 5.71 -31.65
CA LEU A 85 16.03 5.20 -32.03
C LEU A 85 16.79 6.13 -32.98
N GLU A 86 16.10 6.79 -33.91
CA GLU A 86 16.72 7.66 -34.93
C GLU A 86 17.44 8.90 -34.36
N LYS A 87 17.22 9.23 -33.09
CA LYS A 87 17.72 10.47 -32.47
C LYS A 87 19.10 10.35 -31.83
N GLU A 88 19.57 9.13 -31.53
CA GLU A 88 20.74 8.91 -30.67
C GLU A 88 21.79 7.99 -31.32
N LYS A 89 23.09 8.29 -31.09
CA LYS A 89 24.19 7.52 -31.71
C LYS A 89 24.51 6.21 -30.98
N SER A 90 24.14 6.07 -29.71
CA SER A 90 24.40 4.88 -28.89
C SER A 90 23.30 4.71 -27.84
N SER A 91 22.36 3.81 -28.09
CA SER A 91 21.25 3.52 -27.17
C SER A 91 21.17 2.02 -26.86
N THR A 92 20.52 1.70 -25.74
CA THR A 92 20.16 0.32 -25.39
C THR A 92 18.66 0.14 -25.62
N LEU A 93 18.32 -0.75 -26.55
CA LEU A 93 16.96 -1.17 -26.82
C LEU A 93 16.63 -2.41 -25.99
N PHE A 94 15.60 -2.33 -25.16
CA PHE A 94 15.06 -3.45 -24.42
C PHE A 94 13.86 -4.04 -25.16
N LEU A 95 13.95 -5.34 -25.42
CA LEU A 95 12.83 -6.20 -25.78
C LEU A 95 12.38 -6.90 -24.49
N ILE A 96 11.16 -6.62 -24.02
CA ILE A 96 10.68 -7.09 -22.72
C ILE A 96 9.43 -7.94 -22.91
N GLU A 97 9.50 -9.22 -22.57
CA GLU A 97 8.33 -10.09 -22.41
C GLU A 97 7.68 -9.77 -21.05
N ALA A 98 6.74 -8.82 -21.04
CA ALA A 98 6.05 -8.37 -19.83
C ALA A 98 4.82 -9.23 -19.54
N ILE A 99 4.60 -9.51 -18.26
CA ILE A 99 3.48 -10.30 -17.74
C ILE A 99 2.53 -9.39 -16.96
N ASN A 100 3.06 -8.41 -16.23
CA ASN A 100 2.28 -7.47 -15.42
C ASN A 100 2.29 -6.02 -15.95
N GLY A 101 2.43 -5.85 -17.27
CA GLY A 101 2.38 -4.53 -17.91
C GLY A 101 1.04 -3.84 -17.67
N LYS A 102 1.04 -2.53 -17.41
CA LYS A 102 -0.16 -1.74 -17.16
C LYS A 102 -0.49 -0.87 -18.36
N ASN A 103 -1.63 -1.15 -19.01
CA ASN A 103 -2.10 -0.33 -20.11
C ASN A 103 -2.70 0.98 -19.56
N VAL A 104 -2.19 2.11 -20.04
CA VAL A 104 -2.60 3.46 -19.61
C VAL A 104 -3.38 4.24 -20.68
N ALA A 105 -3.88 3.57 -21.72
CA ALA A 105 -4.74 4.18 -22.73
C ALA A 105 -5.93 4.90 -22.07
N GLY A 106 -6.22 6.12 -22.54
CA GLY A 106 -7.23 7.01 -21.96
C GLY A 106 -6.76 7.84 -20.76
N TYR A 107 -5.55 7.58 -20.24
CA TYR A 107 -4.94 8.34 -19.13
C TYR A 107 -3.61 9.00 -19.51
N THR A 108 -2.95 8.53 -20.57
CA THR A 108 -1.69 9.09 -21.04
C THR A 108 -1.91 10.42 -21.77
N ALA A 109 -0.91 11.30 -21.74
CA ALA A 109 -0.92 12.51 -22.56
C ALA A 109 -0.66 12.21 -24.05
N TYR A 110 -0.11 11.02 -24.36
CA TYR A 110 0.31 10.63 -25.70
C TYR A 110 -0.37 9.31 -26.12
N GLU A 111 -1.65 9.38 -26.44
CA GLU A 111 -2.49 8.20 -26.78
C GLU A 111 -1.96 7.39 -27.98
N ASN A 112 -1.17 8.00 -28.86
CA ASN A 112 -0.62 7.35 -30.05
C ASN A 112 0.67 6.56 -29.78
N GLU A 113 1.16 6.51 -28.53
CA GLU A 113 2.39 5.81 -28.17
C GLU A 113 2.16 4.35 -27.75
N ASP A 114 0.91 3.88 -27.68
CA ASP A 114 0.53 2.55 -27.18
C ASP A 114 1.26 2.21 -25.87
N GLU A 115 1.19 3.16 -24.93
CA GLU A 115 2.00 3.19 -23.72
C GLU A 115 1.57 2.10 -22.72
N ILE A 116 2.55 1.31 -22.30
CA ILE A 116 2.46 0.30 -21.26
C ILE A 116 3.47 0.62 -20.16
N ILE A 117 3.00 0.74 -18.91
CA ILE A 117 3.88 1.02 -17.78
C ILE A 117 4.32 -0.27 -17.09
N LEU A 118 5.62 -0.39 -16.84
CA LEU A 118 6.22 -1.38 -15.95
C LEU A 118 6.35 -0.80 -14.53
N ARG A 119 5.91 -1.57 -13.53
CA ARG A 119 5.97 -1.18 -12.12
C ARG A 119 7.41 -1.19 -11.61
N ILE A 120 7.66 -0.37 -10.58
CA ILE A 120 8.90 -0.46 -9.81
C ILE A 120 9.01 -1.79 -9.10
N GLY A 121 10.24 -2.32 -9.00
CA GLY A 121 10.50 -3.59 -8.35
C GLY A 121 10.17 -4.82 -9.19
N THR A 122 9.75 -4.64 -10.45
CA THR A 122 9.56 -5.77 -11.38
C THR A 122 10.89 -6.47 -11.62
N GLU A 123 10.90 -7.80 -11.52
CA GLU A 123 12.11 -8.60 -11.74
C GLU A 123 12.12 -9.19 -13.14
N PHE A 124 13.29 -9.09 -13.78
CA PHE A 124 13.49 -9.59 -15.13
C PHE A 124 14.70 -10.51 -15.18
N HIS A 125 14.60 -11.53 -16.02
CA HIS A 125 15.70 -12.41 -16.39
C HIS A 125 16.22 -12.07 -17.79
N VAL A 126 17.54 -11.96 -17.94
CA VAL A 126 18.18 -11.75 -19.25
C VAL A 126 18.23 -13.07 -20.03
N LYS A 127 17.36 -13.21 -21.02
CA LYS A 127 17.13 -14.48 -21.75
C LYS A 127 18.31 -14.89 -22.63
N TYR A 128 18.92 -13.93 -23.30
CA TYR A 128 20.02 -14.15 -24.24
C TYR A 128 21.16 -13.16 -24.01
N ASN A 129 22.34 -13.48 -24.55
CA ASN A 129 23.43 -12.52 -24.59
C ASN A 129 23.00 -11.28 -25.37
N THR A 130 23.54 -10.13 -24.99
CA THR A 130 23.23 -8.86 -25.63
C THR A 130 23.68 -8.85 -27.08
N LEU A 131 22.80 -8.38 -27.96
CA LEU A 131 23.09 -8.25 -29.38
C LEU A 131 23.73 -6.89 -29.60
N ASN A 132 25.00 -6.89 -30.04
CA ASN A 132 25.75 -5.68 -30.29
C ASN A 132 25.62 -5.27 -31.75
N HIS A 133 25.16 -4.06 -32.02
CA HIS A 133 25.09 -3.52 -33.35
C HIS A 133 26.38 -2.71 -33.66
N PRO A 134 26.88 -2.72 -34.92
CA PRO A 134 28.12 -2.02 -35.29
C PRO A 134 28.16 -0.51 -35.03
N ASN A 135 26.99 0.13 -34.89
CA ASN A 135 26.85 1.55 -34.55
C ASN A 135 27.04 1.83 -33.04
N GLY A 136 27.23 0.80 -32.21
CA GLY A 136 27.35 0.95 -30.75
C GLY A 136 26.02 0.88 -29.98
N SER A 137 24.90 0.55 -30.64
CA SER A 137 23.66 0.23 -29.95
C SER A 137 23.59 -1.24 -29.52
N HIS A 138 22.81 -1.51 -28.48
CA HIS A 138 22.69 -2.84 -27.88
C HIS A 138 21.22 -3.24 -27.78
N VAL A 139 20.89 -4.49 -28.11
CA VAL A 139 19.56 -5.06 -27.86
C VAL A 139 19.65 -6.06 -26.71
N VAL A 140 18.80 -5.87 -25.70
CA VAL A 140 18.71 -6.72 -24.51
C VAL A 140 17.34 -7.37 -24.46
N HIS A 141 17.29 -8.69 -24.35
CA HIS A 141 16.05 -9.44 -24.20
C HIS A 141 15.81 -9.79 -22.74
N LEU A 142 14.76 -9.19 -22.17
CA LEU A 142 14.28 -9.40 -20.81
C LEU A 142 12.98 -10.20 -20.82
N VAL A 143 12.84 -11.10 -19.85
CA VAL A 143 11.59 -11.82 -19.56
C VAL A 143 11.21 -11.53 -18.11
N GLU A 144 9.98 -11.06 -17.90
CA GLU A 144 9.48 -10.83 -16.53
C GLU A 144 9.36 -12.16 -15.78
N ILE A 145 9.86 -12.19 -14.55
CA ILE A 145 9.76 -13.37 -13.70
C ILE A 145 8.35 -13.39 -13.09
N ASP A 146 7.62 -14.49 -13.33
CA ASP A 146 6.31 -14.71 -12.73
C ASP A 146 6.44 -15.58 -11.49
N GLU A 147 6.32 -14.96 -10.31
CA GLU A 147 6.36 -15.65 -9.01
C GLU A 147 5.34 -16.81 -8.89
N LYS A 148 4.31 -16.85 -9.75
CA LYS A 148 3.28 -17.91 -9.73
C LYS A 148 3.58 -19.10 -10.63
N ASN A 149 4.48 -18.98 -11.61
CA ASN A 149 4.74 -20.02 -12.61
C ASN A 149 6.02 -20.85 -12.38
N ASP A 150 6.80 -20.54 -11.34
CA ASP A 150 7.99 -21.32 -10.95
C ASP A 150 7.66 -22.67 -10.28
N GLN A 151 6.45 -23.20 -10.51
CA GLN A 151 6.03 -24.55 -10.10
C GLN A 151 5.95 -25.55 -11.27
N THR A 152 6.23 -25.17 -12.51
CA THR A 152 6.05 -26.07 -13.67
C THR A 152 7.27 -26.18 -14.59
N SER A 153 8.44 -26.47 -14.02
CA SER A 153 9.50 -27.23 -14.70
C SER A 153 10.68 -27.39 -13.75
N ASN A 154 10.64 -28.43 -12.92
CA ASN A 154 11.76 -29.18 -12.34
C ASN A 154 11.21 -30.00 -11.15
N GLU A 155 10.45 -31.05 -11.44
CA GLU A 155 10.49 -32.25 -10.62
C GLU A 155 11.89 -32.86 -10.84
N ASP A 156 12.85 -32.43 -10.02
CA ASP A 156 13.76 -33.32 -9.30
C ASP A 156 14.78 -32.50 -8.52
N THR A 157 14.94 -32.90 -7.26
CA THR A 157 15.89 -32.43 -6.24
C THR A 157 15.67 -31.05 -5.63
N SER A 158 15.28 -31.12 -4.34
CA SER A 158 15.47 -30.09 -3.31
C SER A 158 14.38 -29.03 -3.16
N ASN A 159 13.12 -29.46 -3.05
CA ASN A 159 12.17 -28.76 -2.19
C ASN A 159 12.36 -29.18 -0.72
N SER A 160 13.56 -28.90 -0.20
CA SER A 160 13.74 -28.64 1.23
C SER A 160 13.79 -27.12 1.41
N GLY A 161 12.75 -26.44 0.93
CA GLY A 161 12.38 -25.15 1.49
C GLY A 161 12.06 -25.44 2.95
N TYR A 162 13.00 -25.13 3.83
CA TYR A 162 12.87 -25.30 5.26
C TYR A 162 11.62 -24.54 5.75
N ASP A 163 10.46 -25.20 5.75
CA ASP A 163 9.33 -24.90 6.63
C ASP A 163 9.71 -25.35 8.05
N ILE A 164 10.88 -24.89 8.51
CA ILE A 164 11.25 -24.89 9.92
C ILE A 164 10.41 -23.77 10.50
N ASP A 165 9.16 -24.07 10.85
CA ASP A 165 8.46 -23.26 11.83
C ASP A 165 9.20 -23.50 13.16
N PRO A 166 10.02 -22.55 13.64
CA PRO A 166 10.81 -22.76 14.85
C PRO A 166 9.90 -22.85 16.08
N SER A 167 8.63 -22.45 15.97
CA SER A 167 7.59 -22.66 16.99
C SER A 167 7.27 -24.15 17.19
N ARG A 168 7.61 -25.05 16.24
CA ARG A 168 7.45 -26.51 16.40
C ARG A 168 8.42 -27.09 17.42
N PHE A 169 9.63 -26.56 17.49
CA PHE A 169 10.72 -27.10 18.31
C PHE A 169 10.98 -26.30 19.58
N ASN A 170 10.51 -25.04 19.63
CA ASN A 170 10.72 -24.16 20.76
C ASN A 170 9.39 -23.76 21.42
N LEU A 171 9.14 -24.31 22.61
CA LEU A 171 7.94 -24.06 23.40
C LEU A 171 7.76 -22.56 23.74
N ILE A 172 8.86 -21.85 24.00
CA ILE A 172 8.84 -20.41 24.31
C ILE A 172 8.38 -19.63 23.08
N LEU A 173 8.89 -20.00 21.90
CA LEU A 173 8.51 -19.35 20.64
C LEU A 173 7.07 -19.66 20.22
N CYS A 174 6.58 -20.88 20.50
CA CYS A 174 5.17 -21.22 20.32
C CYS A 174 4.28 -20.34 21.21
N ARG A 175 4.59 -20.27 22.52
CA ARG A 175 3.85 -19.45 23.49
C ARG A 175 3.84 -17.97 23.12
N SER A 176 5.01 -17.39 22.82
CA SER A 176 5.12 -15.97 22.48
C SER A 176 4.42 -15.63 21.18
N ARG A 177 4.47 -16.51 20.18
CA ARG A 177 3.76 -16.32 18.91
C ARG A 177 2.25 -16.36 19.10
N LEU A 178 1.72 -17.32 19.86
CA LEU A 178 0.28 -17.40 20.12
C LEU A 178 -0.21 -16.20 20.93
N ASP A 179 0.53 -15.82 21.97
CA ASP A 179 0.23 -14.63 22.79
C ASP A 179 0.23 -13.35 21.95
N ALA A 180 1.23 -13.16 21.08
CA ALA A 180 1.29 -12.01 20.18
C ALA A 180 0.08 -11.96 19.23
N ILE A 181 -0.32 -13.09 18.63
CA ILE A 181 -1.49 -13.15 17.73
C ILE A 181 -2.77 -12.72 18.47
N VAL A 182 -2.99 -13.26 19.68
CA VAL A 182 -4.17 -12.94 20.49
C VAL A 182 -4.15 -11.48 20.93
N LEU A 183 -2.99 -10.98 21.36
CA LEU A 183 -2.82 -9.59 21.79
C LEU A 183 -3.08 -8.62 20.64
N PHE A 184 -2.50 -8.83 19.46
CA PHE A 184 -2.72 -7.96 18.30
C PHE A 184 -4.18 -7.95 17.86
N ASN A 185 -4.85 -9.11 17.88
CA ASN A 185 -6.26 -9.21 17.56
C ASN A 185 -7.13 -8.38 18.54
N CYS A 186 -6.88 -8.45 19.84
CA CYS A 186 -7.61 -7.68 20.84
C CYS A 186 -7.31 -6.18 20.79
N LEU A 187 -6.04 -5.80 20.69
CA LEU A 187 -5.62 -4.40 20.63
C LEU A 187 -6.14 -3.69 19.39
N SER A 188 -6.19 -4.37 18.24
CA SER A 188 -6.71 -3.78 17.00
C SER A 188 -8.16 -3.30 17.16
N ALA A 189 -9.05 -4.16 17.67
CA ALA A 189 -10.45 -3.82 17.92
C ALA A 189 -10.57 -2.71 18.98
N PHE A 190 -9.80 -2.79 20.06
CA PHE A 190 -9.79 -1.79 21.12
C PHE A 190 -9.41 -0.39 20.62
N TYR A 191 -8.34 -0.28 19.82
CA TYR A 191 -7.91 1.00 19.26
C TYR A 191 -8.91 1.59 18.26
N LEU A 192 -9.57 0.75 17.46
CA LEU A 192 -10.64 1.21 16.57
C LEU A 192 -11.82 1.79 17.35
N ILE A 193 -12.19 1.16 18.48
CA ILE A 193 -13.24 1.66 19.36
C ILE A 193 -12.81 3.00 19.98
N LEU A 194 -11.58 3.10 20.50
CA LEU A 194 -11.07 4.36 21.04
C LEU A 194 -11.05 5.48 20.00
N ALA A 195 -10.60 5.19 18.78
CA ALA A 195 -10.61 6.15 17.67
C ALA A 195 -12.04 6.61 17.34
N SER A 196 -13.01 5.70 17.38
CA SER A 196 -14.42 6.03 17.14
C SER A 196 -15.01 6.88 18.24
N ILE A 197 -14.64 6.64 19.50
CA ILE A 197 -15.04 7.47 20.64
C ILE A 197 -14.42 8.87 20.51
N ASP A 198 -13.13 8.97 20.19
CA ASP A 198 -12.44 10.25 19.97
C ASP A 198 -13.14 11.05 18.85
N GLN A 199 -13.49 10.40 17.74
CA GLN A 199 -14.24 11.03 16.66
C GLN A 199 -15.61 11.56 17.13
N ILE A 200 -16.33 10.84 18.01
CA ILE A 200 -17.59 11.34 18.60
C ILE A 200 -17.34 12.55 19.48
N LEU A 201 -16.30 12.53 20.32
CA LEU A 201 -15.96 13.64 21.22
C LEU A 201 -15.63 14.90 20.43
N VAL A 202 -14.78 14.79 19.40
CA VAL A 202 -14.37 15.91 18.54
C VAL A 202 -15.55 16.45 17.73
N THR A 203 -16.39 15.59 17.19
CA THR A 203 -17.58 15.99 16.42
C THR A 203 -18.75 16.46 17.30
N SER A 204 -18.61 16.41 18.62
CA SER A 204 -19.68 16.77 19.55
C SER A 204 -20.06 18.24 19.46
N ARG A 205 -21.36 18.50 19.60
CA ARG A 205 -21.92 19.84 19.57
C ARG A 205 -21.60 20.64 20.84
N ASN A 206 -21.37 19.97 21.96
CA ASN A 206 -21.06 20.60 23.24
C ASN A 206 -19.55 20.87 23.34
N ALA A 207 -19.18 22.15 23.50
CA ALA A 207 -17.78 22.57 23.61
C ALA A 207 -17.05 21.90 24.79
N ARG A 208 -17.75 21.69 25.92
CA ARG A 208 -17.19 20.98 27.08
C ARG A 208 -16.89 19.51 26.77
N THR A 209 -17.69 18.88 25.90
CA THR A 209 -17.46 17.50 25.47
C THR A 209 -16.29 17.40 24.50
N ARG A 210 -16.15 18.36 23.57
CA ARG A 210 -14.97 18.42 22.67
C ARG A 210 -13.66 18.59 23.42
N GLN A 211 -13.65 19.41 24.48
CA GLN A 211 -12.49 19.62 25.32
C GLN A 211 -12.03 18.38 26.10
N ARG A 212 -12.84 17.32 26.16
CA ARG A 212 -12.44 16.04 26.77
C ARG A 212 -11.48 15.23 25.88
N SER A 213 -11.52 15.39 24.55
CA SER A 213 -10.49 14.84 23.65
C SER A 213 -9.20 15.62 23.81
N THR A 214 -8.40 15.20 24.79
CA THR A 214 -7.05 15.74 25.00
C THR A 214 -6.03 14.68 24.62
N GLN A 215 -4.88 15.11 24.09
CA GLN A 215 -3.78 14.20 23.78
C GLN A 215 -3.37 13.37 25.00
N ARG A 216 -3.35 13.97 26.19
CA ARG A 216 -3.04 13.27 27.45
C ARG A 216 -4.02 12.12 27.72
N LEU A 217 -5.33 12.37 27.57
CA LEU A 217 -6.33 11.32 27.77
C LEU A 217 -6.16 10.18 26.75
N VAL A 218 -5.92 10.51 25.48
CA VAL A 218 -5.70 9.50 24.42
C VAL A 218 -4.50 8.61 24.76
N TYR A 219 -3.35 9.20 25.11
CA TYR A 219 -2.17 8.42 25.50
C TYR A 219 -2.41 7.57 26.75
N THR A 220 -3.09 8.12 27.78
CA THR A 220 -3.42 7.36 28.98
C THR A 220 -4.35 6.18 28.68
N CYS A 221 -5.35 6.35 27.81
CA CYS A 221 -6.24 5.27 27.39
C CYS A 221 -5.53 4.20 26.56
N ILE A 222 -4.65 4.61 25.65
CA ILE A 222 -3.85 3.67 24.84
C ILE A 222 -2.92 2.85 25.75
N ILE A 223 -2.12 3.52 26.60
CA ILE A 223 -1.16 2.84 27.47
C ILE A 223 -1.90 1.95 28.48
N GLY A 224 -2.91 2.48 29.17
CA GLY A 224 -3.68 1.74 30.15
C GLY A 224 -4.42 0.54 29.54
N GLY A 225 -5.03 0.73 28.37
CA GLY A 225 -5.69 -0.35 27.64
C GLY A 225 -4.72 -1.42 27.14
N THR A 226 -3.55 -1.02 26.63
CA THR A 226 -2.52 -1.96 26.20
C THR A 226 -2.05 -2.82 27.35
N LEU A 227 -1.72 -2.21 28.50
CA LEU A 227 -1.29 -2.93 29.69
C LEU A 227 -2.39 -3.87 30.20
N PHE A 228 -3.64 -3.42 30.21
CA PHE A 228 -4.78 -4.24 30.60
C PHE A 228 -4.91 -5.48 29.71
N TRP A 229 -4.90 -5.32 28.39
CA TRP A 229 -5.07 -6.44 27.46
C TRP A 229 -3.87 -7.40 27.47
N SER A 230 -2.64 -6.89 27.61
CA SER A 230 -1.44 -7.72 27.79
C SER A 230 -1.51 -8.55 29.07
N LEU A 231 -1.95 -7.96 30.19
CA LEU A 231 -2.10 -8.68 31.46
C LEU A 231 -3.26 -9.69 31.41
N PHE A 232 -4.38 -9.33 30.79
CA PHE A 232 -5.54 -10.21 30.67
C PHE A 232 -5.21 -11.47 29.86
N HIS A 233 -4.42 -11.34 28.79
CA HIS A 233 -4.05 -12.46 27.92
C HIS A 233 -2.76 -13.20 28.32
N ILE A 234 -2.09 -12.79 29.41
CA ILE A 234 -0.85 -13.43 29.89
C ILE A 234 -0.98 -14.95 30.12
N HIS A 235 -2.20 -15.43 30.38
CA HIS A 235 -2.49 -16.86 30.52
C HIS A 235 -2.19 -17.67 29.24
N ALA A 236 -2.17 -17.04 28.06
CA ALA A 236 -1.77 -17.66 26.80
C ALA A 236 -0.31 -18.08 26.78
N LEU A 237 0.58 -17.37 27.48
CA LEU A 237 1.99 -17.74 27.64
C LEU A 237 2.20 -18.97 28.53
N ILE A 238 1.24 -19.28 29.39
CA ILE A 238 1.35 -20.37 30.38
C ILE A 238 0.62 -21.63 29.89
N CYS A 239 -0.58 -21.45 29.33
CA CYS A 239 -1.53 -22.54 29.07
C CYS A 239 -1.51 -23.05 27.63
N SER A 240 -0.50 -22.66 26.82
CA SER A 240 -0.35 -23.14 25.44
C SER A 240 0.77 -24.17 25.31
N THR A 241 0.48 -25.17 24.48
CA THR A 241 1.36 -26.31 24.19
C THR A 241 1.22 -26.72 22.73
N PRO A 242 2.29 -27.24 22.10
CA PRO A 242 2.18 -27.79 20.76
C PRO A 242 1.31 -29.05 20.76
N GLN A 243 0.28 -29.08 19.91
CA GLN A 243 -0.59 -30.23 19.69
C GLN A 243 -0.39 -30.77 18.28
N GLN A 244 -0.39 -32.10 18.13
CA GLN A 244 -0.26 -32.74 16.84
C GLN A 244 -1.64 -32.86 16.17
N ILE A 245 -1.79 -32.26 14.99
CA ILE A 245 -3.06 -32.29 14.22
C ILE A 245 -3.00 -33.31 13.09
N SER A 246 -1.80 -33.53 12.53
CA SER A 246 -1.54 -34.42 11.39
C SER A 246 -0.15 -35.05 11.56
N PRO A 247 0.21 -36.15 10.85
CA PRO A 247 1.58 -36.63 10.83
C PRO A 247 2.53 -35.48 10.45
N ASN A 248 3.53 -35.22 11.28
CA ASN A 248 4.51 -34.12 11.12
C ASN A 248 3.96 -32.68 11.15
N THR A 249 2.71 -32.45 11.55
CA THR A 249 2.16 -31.08 11.72
C THR A 249 1.74 -30.82 13.16
N TYR A 250 2.46 -29.89 13.81
CA TYR A 250 2.19 -29.43 15.16
C TYR A 250 1.62 -28.00 15.12
N LEU A 251 0.52 -27.77 15.82
CA LEU A 251 -0.07 -26.46 16.03
C LEU A 251 0.10 -26.06 17.49
N CYS A 252 0.62 -24.85 17.72
CA CYS A 252 0.63 -24.27 19.05
C CYS A 252 -0.79 -23.79 19.41
N TYR A 253 -1.44 -24.44 20.38
CA TYR A 253 -2.79 -24.10 20.79
C TYR A 253 -2.97 -24.19 22.30
N TYR A 254 -4.07 -23.64 22.80
CA TYR A 254 -4.43 -23.75 24.21
C TYR A 254 -4.64 -25.21 24.60
N GLN A 255 -4.25 -25.56 25.82
CA GLN A 255 -4.55 -26.89 26.36
C GLN A 255 -6.06 -27.15 26.36
N PRO A 256 -6.49 -28.35 25.93
CA PRO A 256 -7.90 -28.73 25.92
C PRO A 256 -8.53 -28.59 27.30
N GLY A 257 -9.81 -28.22 27.34
CA GLY A 257 -10.57 -28.06 28.57
C GLY A 257 -10.99 -26.62 28.81
N PHE A 258 -10.84 -26.14 30.05
CA PHE A 258 -11.39 -24.86 30.48
C PHE A 258 -10.86 -23.66 29.69
N HIS A 259 -9.56 -23.63 29.37
CA HIS A 259 -8.95 -22.49 28.67
C HIS A 259 -9.47 -22.32 27.24
N VAL A 260 -9.63 -23.41 26.50
CA VAL A 260 -10.23 -23.37 25.16
C VAL A 260 -11.68 -22.88 25.26
N ALA A 261 -12.48 -23.42 26.20
CA ALA A 261 -13.85 -22.98 26.40
C ALA A 261 -13.96 -21.49 26.77
N PHE A 262 -13.06 -21.01 27.64
CA PHE A 262 -12.96 -19.61 28.02
C PHE A 262 -12.62 -18.71 26.82
N VAL A 263 -11.59 -19.06 26.05
CA VAL A 263 -11.16 -18.30 24.86
C VAL A 263 -12.24 -18.28 23.79
N CYS A 264 -12.90 -19.41 23.52
CA CYS A 264 -14.02 -19.49 22.59
C CYS A 264 -15.21 -18.64 23.04
N SER A 265 -15.60 -18.74 24.32
CA SER A 265 -16.72 -17.94 24.87
C SER A 265 -16.42 -16.45 24.81
N TYR A 266 -15.19 -16.06 25.17
CA TYR A 266 -14.72 -14.70 25.06
C TYR A 266 -14.76 -14.19 23.61
N ALA A 267 -14.23 -14.96 22.65
CA ALA A 267 -14.22 -14.58 21.23
C ALA A 267 -15.65 -14.38 20.68
N LEU A 268 -16.58 -15.27 21.05
CA LEU A 268 -17.98 -15.18 20.67
C LEU A 268 -18.68 -13.93 21.21
N ILE A 269 -18.22 -13.37 22.33
CA ILE A 269 -18.76 -12.14 22.91
C ILE A 269 -18.04 -10.91 22.34
N LYS A 270 -16.70 -10.96 22.27
CA LYS A 270 -15.86 -9.82 21.90
C LYS A 270 -16.04 -9.40 20.45
N GLU A 271 -16.08 -10.34 19.51
CA GLU A 271 -16.22 -10.01 18.08
C GLU A 271 -17.53 -9.26 17.77
N PRO A 272 -18.73 -9.77 18.14
CA PRO A 272 -19.96 -9.05 17.85
C PRO A 272 -20.11 -7.76 18.67
N SER A 273 -19.67 -7.73 19.93
CA SER A 273 -19.76 -6.52 20.75
C SER A 273 -18.87 -5.39 20.22
N SER A 274 -17.66 -5.71 19.77
CA SER A 274 -16.74 -4.73 19.17
C SER A 274 -17.33 -4.13 17.89
N LEU A 275 -17.87 -4.98 17.01
CA LEU A 275 -18.52 -4.52 15.77
C LEU A 275 -19.75 -3.66 16.07
N LEU A 276 -20.59 -4.07 17.02
CA LEU A 276 -21.77 -3.31 17.41
C LEU A 276 -21.40 -1.92 17.95
N LEU A 277 -20.39 -1.84 18.81
CA LEU A 277 -19.89 -0.56 19.34
C LEU A 277 -19.36 0.34 18.22
N MET A 278 -18.58 -0.20 17.29
CA MET A 278 -18.08 0.55 16.13
C MET A 278 -19.23 1.12 15.28
N VAL A 279 -20.26 0.32 14.99
CA VAL A 279 -21.43 0.76 14.23
C VAL A 279 -22.20 1.86 14.97
N ILE A 280 -22.46 1.67 16.27
CA ILE A 280 -23.15 2.68 17.09
C ILE A 280 -22.35 3.98 17.12
N CYS A 281 -21.04 3.91 17.35
CA CYS A 281 -20.17 5.08 17.38
C CYS A 281 -20.12 5.79 16.03
N GLY A 282 -20.00 5.05 14.93
CA GLY A 282 -19.98 5.60 13.57
C GLY A 282 -21.30 6.28 13.20
N LEU A 283 -22.44 5.67 13.51
CA LEU A 283 -23.77 6.28 13.29
C LEU A 283 -23.93 7.56 14.12
N TRP A 284 -23.43 7.58 15.36
CA TRP A 284 -23.48 8.75 16.21
C TRP A 284 -22.60 9.88 15.68
N ALA A 285 -21.35 9.59 15.30
CA ALA A 285 -20.45 10.57 14.68
C ALA A 285 -21.07 11.16 13.40
N LYS A 286 -21.67 10.32 12.54
CA LYS A 286 -22.39 10.76 11.33
C LYS A 286 -23.58 11.67 11.65
N LYS A 287 -24.36 11.34 12.70
CA LYS A 287 -25.47 12.17 13.18
C LYS A 287 -24.96 13.53 13.67
N ASN A 288 -23.85 13.56 14.41
CA ASN A 288 -23.23 14.80 14.89
C ASN A 288 -22.80 15.69 13.72
N ILE A 289 -22.07 15.15 12.73
CA ILE A 289 -21.62 15.88 11.54
C ILE A 289 -22.81 16.46 10.76
N ARG A 290 -23.82 15.64 10.42
CA ARG A 290 -25.01 16.09 9.69
C ARG A 290 -25.76 17.22 10.41
N SER A 291 -25.82 17.15 11.75
CA SER A 291 -26.48 18.19 12.55
C SER A 291 -25.73 19.53 12.52
N THR A 292 -24.40 19.49 12.42
CA THR A 292 -23.56 20.68 12.28
C THR A 292 -23.68 21.27 10.88
N THR A 293 -23.60 20.45 9.83
CA THR A 293 -23.73 20.90 8.43
C THR A 293 -25.07 21.57 8.15
N ARG A 294 -26.19 20.99 8.62
CA ARG A 294 -27.53 21.60 8.45
C ARG A 294 -27.63 22.99 9.09
N ARG A 295 -26.92 23.25 10.19
CA ARG A 295 -26.93 24.56 10.85
C ARG A 295 -26.08 25.60 10.15
N VAL A 296 -24.92 25.21 9.63
CA VAL A 296 -24.11 26.11 8.82
C VAL A 296 -24.89 26.49 7.56
N GLY A 297 -25.57 25.54 6.91
CA GLY A 297 -26.46 25.83 5.77
C GLY A 297 -27.58 26.81 6.13
N VAL A 298 -28.34 26.54 7.20
CA VAL A 298 -29.44 27.43 7.63
C VAL A 298 -28.93 28.82 8.09
N ALA A 299 -27.78 28.90 8.76
CA ALA A 299 -27.20 30.18 9.16
C ALA A 299 -26.72 31.00 7.94
N VAL A 300 -26.16 30.33 6.92
CA VAL A 300 -25.78 30.95 5.65
C VAL A 300 -27.03 31.44 4.92
N ASP A 301 -28.08 30.63 4.78
CA ASP A 301 -29.32 31.05 4.12
C ASP A 301 -29.99 32.24 4.82
N VAL A 302 -30.01 32.25 6.17
CA VAL A 302 -30.53 33.38 6.95
C VAL A 302 -29.67 34.63 6.78
N SER A 303 -28.35 34.49 6.63
CA SER A 303 -27.46 35.63 6.35
C SER A 303 -27.62 36.17 4.93
N VAL A 304 -27.80 35.29 3.94
CA VAL A 304 -27.98 35.68 2.52
C VAL A 304 -29.30 36.43 2.34
N THR A 305 -30.37 36.06 3.05
CA THR A 305 -31.63 36.84 3.02
C THR A 305 -31.57 38.18 3.75
N LYS A 306 -30.48 38.52 4.45
CA LYS A 306 -30.36 39.79 5.21
C LYS A 306 -29.39 40.81 4.63
N THR A 307 -28.65 40.47 3.57
CA THR A 307 -27.68 41.38 2.94
C THR A 307 -27.87 41.42 1.43
N ASP A 308 -28.96 42.07 1.00
CA ASP A 308 -28.98 42.80 -0.27
C ASP A 308 -28.40 44.19 -0.02
N GLY A 309 -27.08 44.31 -0.14
CA GLY A 309 -26.39 45.60 -0.02
C GLY A 309 -24.89 45.47 0.17
N ALA A 310 -24.16 45.77 -0.89
CA ALA A 310 -22.72 46.05 -0.97
C ALA A 310 -21.76 44.86 -1.12
N SER A 311 -20.92 45.04 -2.14
CA SER A 311 -19.90 44.21 -2.74
C SER A 311 -18.70 43.88 -1.83
N THR A 312 -18.03 42.78 -2.17
CA THR A 312 -16.60 42.44 -1.95
C THR A 312 -16.23 41.43 -0.84
N GLU A 313 -16.84 40.23 -0.79
CA GLU A 313 -16.35 39.14 0.10
C GLU A 313 -16.41 37.71 -0.51
N ASN A 314 -16.29 37.54 -1.83
CA ASN A 314 -16.45 36.22 -2.48
C ASN A 314 -15.17 35.36 -2.60
N SER A 315 -14.02 35.76 -2.04
CA SER A 315 -12.75 35.04 -2.25
C SER A 315 -12.42 34.01 -1.16
N ALA A 316 -12.81 34.26 0.11
CA ALA A 316 -12.49 33.37 1.22
C ALA A 316 -13.42 32.14 1.27
N ALA A 317 -14.73 32.33 1.05
CA ALA A 317 -15.72 31.25 1.08
C ALA A 317 -15.57 30.24 -0.07
N SER A 318 -14.96 30.65 -1.19
CA SER A 318 -14.65 29.77 -2.33
C SER A 318 -13.53 28.77 -1.99
N LYS A 319 -12.52 29.21 -1.23
CA LYS A 319 -11.35 28.39 -0.87
C LYS A 319 -11.70 27.28 0.13
N ASP A 320 -12.61 27.56 1.06
CA ASP A 320 -13.07 26.56 2.03
C ASP A 320 -13.93 25.47 1.39
N ARG A 321 -14.68 25.80 0.32
CA ARG A 321 -15.41 24.79 -0.49
C ARG A 321 -14.46 23.91 -1.31
N GLN A 322 -13.34 24.46 -1.76
CA GLN A 322 -12.35 23.74 -2.56
C GLN A 322 -11.60 22.69 -1.73
N MET A 323 -11.35 22.97 -0.44
CA MET A 323 -10.66 22.05 0.47
C MET A 323 -11.50 20.82 0.85
N VAL A 324 -12.83 20.97 0.92
CA VAL A 324 -13.76 19.86 1.24
C VAL A 324 -13.97 18.93 0.04
N LEU A 325 -13.84 19.45 -1.19
CA LEU A 325 -13.96 18.67 -2.44
C LEU A 325 -12.68 17.88 -2.79
N MET A 326 -11.53 18.22 -2.18
CA MET A 326 -10.26 17.49 -2.37
C MET A 326 -10.08 16.30 -1.41
N LEU A 327 -10.98 16.11 -0.43
CA LEU A 327 -10.87 15.10 0.63
C LEU A 327 -11.97 14.01 0.57
N LEU A 328 -12.72 13.94 -0.53
CA LEU A 328 -13.65 12.85 -0.86
C LEU A 328 -13.13 12.07 -2.07
#